data_AF-A0A7Y5DQ85-F1
#
_entry.id   AF-A0A7Y5DQ85-F1
#
_cell.length_a   1.000
_cell.length_b   1.000
_cell.length_c   1.000
_cell.angle_alpha   90.00
_cell.angle_beta   90.00
_cell.angle_gamma   90.00
#
_symmetry.space_group_name_H-M   'P 1'
#
loop_
_entity.id
_entity.type
_entity.pdbx_description
1 polymer ?
#
loop_
_entity_poly.entity_id
_entity_poly.type
_entity_poly.pdbx_seq_one_letter_code
_entity_poly.pdbx_strand_id
1 'polypeptide(L)'
;MGIFNFSQKKKATPNIKDMIWMSQSAKLTGCFKLLQEQKEFVVVAWFSKTQEEFHQFLNEQHGLGVEIQLAQTAISTQISDKKLILLEHFPLRGKEETFIINLNPSQVIVLSSLDEPLFEIFGSDEIIRMMKSLGMKEDEMIEHPMISKSIVRAQQKLEQKVICENFADSSKEWFQRNGSI
;
A
#
# COMPACT_ATOMS: atom_id res chain seq x y z
N MET A 1 -7.52 43.29 -20.31
CA MET A 1 -6.81 42.00 -20.16
C MET A 1 -7.62 41.12 -19.23
N GLY A 2 -8.31 40.11 -19.76
CA GLY A 2 -9.09 39.17 -18.94
C GLY A 2 -8.15 38.17 -18.26
N ILE A 3 -8.24 38.07 -16.93
CA ILE A 3 -7.50 37.10 -16.12
C ILE A 3 -8.17 35.74 -16.31
N PHE A 4 -7.47 34.79 -16.93
CA PHE A 4 -7.92 33.41 -17.06
C PHE A 4 -7.84 32.72 -15.69
N ASN A 5 -8.99 32.44 -15.08
CA ASN A 5 -9.07 31.47 -13.98
C ASN A 5 -8.95 30.06 -14.57
N PHE A 6 -7.73 29.51 -14.58
CA PHE A 6 -7.52 28.10 -14.89
C PHE A 6 -7.91 27.28 -13.66
N SER A 7 -9.19 26.87 -13.60
CA SER A 7 -9.65 25.86 -12.64
C SER A 7 -9.02 24.53 -13.05
N GLN A 8 -7.87 24.20 -12.45
CA GLN A 8 -7.35 22.84 -12.50
C GLN A 8 -8.36 21.97 -11.77
N LYS A 9 -9.18 21.20 -12.51
CA LYS A 9 -9.97 20.12 -11.93
C LYS A 9 -8.98 19.22 -11.18
N LYS A 10 -9.07 19.14 -9.85
CA LYS A 10 -8.33 18.14 -9.08
C LYS A 10 -8.64 16.78 -9.70
N LYS A 11 -7.62 16.09 -10.23
CA LYS A 11 -7.80 14.71 -10.70
C LYS A 11 -8.34 13.90 -9.53
N ALA A 12 -9.45 13.19 -9.74
CA ALA A 12 -10.02 12.33 -8.72
C ALA A 12 -9.01 11.23 -8.39
N THR A 13 -8.81 10.94 -7.11
CA THR A 13 -8.05 9.77 -6.69
C THR A 13 -8.75 8.51 -7.21
N PRO A 14 -8.02 7.58 -7.85
CA PRO A 14 -8.58 6.31 -8.30
C PRO A 14 -9.26 5.55 -7.16
N ASN A 15 -10.16 4.62 -7.50
CA ASN A 15 -10.75 3.71 -6.52
C ASN A 15 -9.65 2.84 -5.88
N ILE A 16 -9.41 3.04 -4.58
CA ILE A 16 -8.44 2.28 -3.79
C ILE A 16 -9.19 1.16 -3.09
N LYS A 17 -8.74 -0.08 -3.32
CA LYS A 17 -9.20 -1.28 -2.61
C LYS A 17 -8.09 -1.75 -1.67
N ASP A 18 -8.34 -1.66 -0.37
CA ASP A 18 -7.42 -2.18 0.63
C ASP A 18 -7.72 -3.66 0.87
N MET A 19 -6.70 -4.50 0.74
CA MET A 19 -6.74 -5.93 1.05
C MET A 19 -5.83 -6.18 2.23
N ILE A 20 -6.41 -6.57 3.36
CA ILE A 20 -5.71 -6.68 4.64
C ILE A 20 -5.69 -8.13 5.11
N TRP A 21 -4.54 -8.59 5.60
CA TRP A 21 -4.35 -9.89 6.23
C TRP A 21 -3.93 -9.77 7.69
N MET A 22 -4.06 -10.85 8.47
CA MET A 22 -3.62 -10.84 9.87
C MET A 22 -2.10 -10.76 10.02
N SER A 23 -1.35 -11.36 9.10
CA SER A 23 0.10 -11.45 9.16
C SER A 23 0.77 -11.23 7.81
N GLN A 24 2.05 -10.89 7.83
CA GLN A 24 2.90 -10.77 6.65
C GLN A 24 2.92 -12.06 5.81
N SER A 25 3.00 -13.23 6.46
CA SER A 25 3.01 -14.53 5.75
C SER A 25 1.69 -14.79 5.01
N ALA A 26 0.56 -14.45 5.63
CA ALA A 26 -0.75 -14.52 5.00
C ALA A 26 -0.87 -13.54 3.82
N LYS A 27 -0.35 -12.31 3.97
CA LYS A 27 -0.28 -11.32 2.89
C LYS A 27 0.53 -11.82 1.69
N LEU A 28 1.73 -12.40 1.92
CA LEU A 28 2.57 -12.97 0.86
C LEU A 28 1.82 -14.06 0.08
N THR A 29 1.22 -15.00 0.82
CA THR A 29 0.43 -16.10 0.23
C THR A 29 -0.80 -15.58 -0.54
N GLY A 30 -1.50 -14.59 0.02
CA GLY A 30 -2.65 -13.95 -0.61
C GLY A 30 -2.28 -13.19 -1.88
N CYS A 31 -1.16 -12.46 -1.86
CA CYS A 31 -0.61 -11.79 -3.04
C CYS A 31 -0.28 -12.79 -4.15
N PHE A 32 0.38 -13.90 -3.81
CA PHE A 32 0.68 -14.96 -4.78
C PHE A 32 -0.59 -15.49 -5.46
N LYS A 33 -1.64 -15.82 -4.69
CA LYS A 33 -2.94 -16.25 -5.25
C LYS A 33 -3.55 -15.18 -6.15
N LEU A 34 -3.54 -13.92 -5.72
CA LEU A 34 -4.06 -12.78 -6.50
C LEU A 34 -3.34 -12.64 -7.85
N LEU A 35 -2.02 -12.79 -7.86
CA LEU A 35 -1.19 -12.70 -9.06
C LEU A 35 -1.36 -13.90 -10.00
N GLN A 36 -1.80 -15.07 -9.51
CA GLN A 36 -2.13 -16.23 -10.34
C GLN A 36 -3.49 -16.08 -11.05
N GLU A 37 -4.48 -15.50 -10.38
CA GLU A 37 -5.87 -15.47 -10.84
C GLU A 37 -6.15 -14.38 -11.88
N GLN A 38 -5.39 -13.29 -11.87
CA GLN A 38 -5.65 -12.11 -12.70
C GLN A 38 -4.46 -11.77 -13.59
N LYS A 39 -4.75 -11.37 -14.83
CA LYS A 39 -3.74 -10.93 -15.80
C LYS A 39 -3.62 -9.41 -15.79
N GLU A 40 -2.39 -8.93 -15.97
CA GLU A 40 -1.99 -7.51 -16.13
C GLU A 40 -2.09 -6.63 -14.88
N PHE A 41 -1.31 -6.96 -13.85
CA PHE A 41 -0.95 -6.00 -12.80
C PHE A 41 0.40 -5.37 -13.07
N VAL A 42 0.55 -4.13 -12.61
CA VAL A 42 1.87 -3.61 -12.24
C VAL A 42 1.98 -3.66 -10.73
N VAL A 43 3.04 -4.30 -10.24
CA VAL A 43 3.29 -4.46 -8.80
C VAL A 43 4.38 -3.49 -8.40
N VAL A 44 4.13 -2.71 -7.36
CA VAL A 44 5.04 -1.67 -6.87
C VAL A 44 5.26 -1.84 -5.37
N ALA A 45 6.54 -1.81 -4.98
CA ALA A 45 6.98 -1.68 -3.60
C ALA A 45 7.42 -0.23 -3.33
N TRP A 46 7.12 0.27 -2.13
CA TRP A 46 7.65 1.56 -1.68
C TRP A 46 9.10 1.45 -1.22
N PHE A 47 9.47 0.30 -0.67
CA PHE A 47 10.78 0.06 -0.07
C PHE A 47 11.49 -1.13 -0.71
N SER A 48 12.83 -1.03 -0.80
CA SER A 48 13.69 -2.07 -1.39
C SER A 48 13.61 -3.40 -0.65
N LYS A 49 13.56 -3.39 0.69
CA LYS A 49 13.43 -4.65 1.45
C LYS A 49 12.10 -5.37 1.19
N THR A 50 11.01 -4.63 0.97
CA THR A 50 9.72 -5.24 0.59
C THR A 50 9.81 -5.88 -0.79
N GLN A 51 10.45 -5.22 -1.75
CA GLN A 51 10.67 -5.80 -3.08
C GLN A 51 11.48 -7.10 -2.99
N GLU A 52 12.60 -7.09 -2.26
CA GLU A 52 13.46 -8.26 -2.06
C GLU A 52 12.71 -9.43 -1.42
N GLU A 53 11.94 -9.18 -0.36
CA GLU A 53 11.15 -10.20 0.35
C GLU A 53 10.11 -10.84 -0.57
N PHE A 54 9.33 -10.03 -1.29
CA PHE A 54 8.34 -10.55 -2.23
C PHE A 54 8.99 -11.28 -3.41
N HIS A 55 10.11 -10.78 -3.94
CA HIS A 55 10.85 -11.48 -5.00
C HIS A 55 11.36 -12.84 -4.54
N GLN A 56 11.96 -12.90 -3.35
CA GLN A 56 12.42 -14.17 -2.79
C GLN A 56 11.25 -15.14 -2.65
N PHE A 57 10.14 -14.70 -2.04
CA PHE A 57 8.95 -15.53 -1.85
C PHE A 57 8.38 -16.04 -3.19
N LEU A 58 8.20 -15.17 -4.18
CA LEU A 58 7.63 -15.55 -5.48
C LEU A 58 8.54 -16.50 -6.27
N ASN A 59 9.86 -16.37 -6.13
CA ASN A 59 10.83 -17.28 -6.76
C ASN A 59 10.78 -18.68 -6.13
N GLU A 60 10.63 -18.77 -4.82
CA GLU A 60 10.47 -20.05 -4.09
C GLU A 60 9.18 -20.78 -4.49
N GLN A 61 8.11 -20.05 -4.84
CA GLN A 61 6.85 -20.64 -5.30
C GLN A 61 6.87 -21.11 -6.77
N HIS A 62 8.03 -21.09 -7.45
CA HIS A 62 8.26 -21.63 -8.80
C HIS A 62 7.21 -21.23 -9.86
N GLY A 63 7.03 -19.94 -10.21
CA GLY A 63 6.34 -19.66 -11.49
C GLY A 63 5.55 -18.38 -11.70
N LEU A 64 5.84 -17.30 -11.00
CA LEU A 64 5.30 -15.99 -11.37
C LEU A 64 6.46 -15.11 -11.83
N GLY A 65 6.68 -15.01 -13.14
CA GLY A 65 7.61 -14.06 -13.76
C GLY A 65 7.14 -12.61 -13.63
N VAL A 66 6.65 -12.24 -12.43
CA VAL A 66 6.09 -10.94 -12.11
C VAL A 66 7.24 -10.02 -11.71
N GLU A 67 7.38 -8.94 -12.47
CA GLU A 67 8.30 -7.86 -12.12
C GLU A 67 7.67 -6.99 -11.03
N ILE A 68 8.44 -6.72 -9.97
CA ILE A 68 8.06 -5.78 -8.90
C ILE A 68 8.93 -4.56 -9.09
N GLN A 69 8.32 -3.40 -9.28
CA GLN A 69 9.03 -2.13 -9.44
C GLN A 69 9.15 -1.40 -8.10
N LEU A 70 10.21 -0.60 -7.93
CA LEU A 70 10.25 0.36 -6.84
C LEU A 70 9.48 1.62 -7.22
N ALA A 71 8.80 2.24 -6.26
CA ALA A 71 8.03 3.46 -6.49
C ALA A 71 8.90 4.58 -7.10
N GLN A 72 10.16 4.69 -6.72
CA GLN A 72 11.12 5.66 -7.28
C GLN A 72 11.47 5.44 -8.76
N THR A 73 11.25 4.24 -9.28
CA THR A 73 11.52 3.86 -10.68
C THR A 73 10.24 3.66 -11.50
N ALA A 74 9.07 3.64 -10.86
CA ALA A 74 7.80 3.39 -11.50
C ALA A 74 7.42 4.55 -12.43
N ILE A 75 7.10 4.23 -13.70
CA ILE A 75 6.77 5.23 -14.73
C ILE A 75 5.34 5.08 -15.23
N SER A 76 4.67 6.21 -15.45
CA SER A 76 3.25 6.24 -15.86
C SER A 76 2.98 5.51 -17.18
N THR A 77 3.89 5.54 -18.16
CA THR A 77 3.72 4.85 -19.45
C THR A 77 3.57 3.34 -19.31
N GLN A 78 4.10 2.74 -18.24
CA GLN A 78 3.97 1.31 -17.98
C GLN A 78 2.69 0.96 -17.21
N ILE A 79 2.10 1.94 -16.51
CA ILE A 79 1.06 1.73 -15.47
C ILE A 79 -0.30 2.34 -15.87
N SER A 80 -0.33 3.35 -16.75
CA SER A 80 -1.57 4.04 -17.15
C SER A 80 -2.59 3.02 -17.62
N ASP A 81 -3.82 3.15 -17.10
CA ASP A 81 -4.98 2.31 -17.42
C ASP A 81 -4.86 0.82 -17.03
N LYS A 82 -3.75 0.42 -16.38
CA LYS A 82 -3.58 -0.92 -15.79
C LYS A 82 -3.96 -0.93 -14.32
N LYS A 83 -4.17 -2.14 -13.78
CA LYS A 83 -4.34 -2.35 -12.34
C LYS A 83 -2.98 -2.22 -11.64
N LEU A 84 -2.92 -1.40 -10.61
CA LEU A 84 -1.75 -1.20 -9.77
C LEU A 84 -1.93 -1.95 -8.45
N ILE A 85 -0.95 -2.80 -8.09
CA ILE A 85 -0.83 -3.38 -6.75
C ILE A 85 0.29 -2.64 -6.04
N LEU A 86 -0.02 -1.99 -4.91
CA LEU A 86 0.97 -1.53 -3.95
C LEU A 86 1.14 -2.59 -2.87
N LEU A 87 2.37 -2.99 -2.58
CA LEU A 87 2.65 -4.05 -1.60
C LEU A 87 2.53 -3.62 -0.13
N GLU A 88 2.35 -2.32 0.08
CA GLU A 88 2.13 -1.66 1.36
C GLU A 88 1.59 -0.24 1.13
N HIS A 89 1.03 0.37 2.18
CA HIS A 89 0.80 1.81 2.20
C HIS A 89 2.11 2.56 2.49
N PHE A 90 2.28 3.71 1.84
CA PHE A 90 3.31 4.66 2.27
C PHE A 90 2.86 5.41 3.53
N PRO A 91 3.74 5.70 4.51
CA PRO A 91 3.33 6.33 5.77
C PRO A 91 2.71 7.74 5.65
N LEU A 92 3.00 8.48 4.58
CA LEU A 92 2.50 9.84 4.35
C LEU A 92 1.42 9.85 3.26
N ARG A 93 0.22 10.35 3.59
CA ARG A 93 -0.94 10.30 2.70
C ARG A 93 -0.71 11.10 1.43
N GLY A 94 -0.24 12.35 1.54
CA GLY A 94 -0.05 13.22 0.38
C GLY A 94 0.94 12.66 -0.64
N LYS A 95 1.99 11.97 -0.18
CA LYS A 95 2.99 11.34 -1.06
C LYS A 95 2.42 10.13 -1.81
N GLU A 96 1.68 9.26 -1.12
CA GLU A 96 0.98 8.13 -1.75
C GLU A 96 -0.05 8.59 -2.79
N GLU A 97 -0.90 9.57 -2.43
CA GLU A 97 -1.92 10.11 -3.34
C GLU A 97 -1.29 10.73 -4.59
N THR A 98 -0.25 11.54 -4.41
CA THR A 98 0.45 12.20 -5.53
C THR A 98 1.05 11.16 -6.48
N PHE A 99 1.68 10.12 -5.93
CA PHE A 99 2.23 9.01 -6.71
C PHE A 99 1.15 8.31 -7.54
N ILE A 100 0.05 7.91 -6.90
CA ILE A 100 -1.07 7.22 -7.57
C ILE A 100 -1.67 8.09 -8.68
N ILE A 101 -1.93 9.38 -8.40
CA ILE A 101 -2.51 10.32 -9.37
C ILE A 101 -1.59 10.50 -10.59
N ASN A 102 -0.28 10.55 -10.37
CA ASN A 102 0.70 10.71 -11.44
C ASN A 102 0.80 9.46 -12.33
N LEU A 103 0.58 8.27 -11.77
CA LEU A 103 0.58 7.02 -12.53
C LEU A 103 -0.71 6.81 -13.33
N ASN A 104 -1.84 7.33 -12.86
CA ASN A 104 -3.17 7.20 -13.49
C ASN A 104 -3.59 5.73 -13.76
N PRO A 105 -3.57 4.83 -12.76
CA PRO A 105 -4.00 3.45 -12.93
C PRO A 105 -5.53 3.34 -13.05
N SER A 106 -6.04 2.27 -13.66
CA SER A 106 -7.48 2.00 -13.75
C SER A 106 -8.09 1.55 -12.42
N GLN A 107 -7.30 0.88 -11.58
CA GLN A 107 -7.65 0.47 -10.22
C GLN A 107 -6.38 0.42 -9.37
N VAL A 108 -6.50 0.76 -8.09
CA VAL A 108 -5.42 0.57 -7.11
C VAL A 108 -5.87 -0.47 -6.10
N ILE A 109 -5.01 -1.46 -5.88
CA ILE A 109 -5.12 -2.42 -4.79
C ILE A 109 -3.93 -2.16 -3.88
N VAL A 110 -4.17 -1.97 -2.60
CA VAL A 110 -3.09 -1.86 -1.60
C VAL A 110 -3.17 -3.07 -0.69
N LEU A 111 -2.04 -3.75 -0.56
CA LEU A 111 -1.90 -4.90 0.32
C LEU A 111 -1.39 -4.41 1.67
N SER A 112 -1.91 -4.97 2.76
CA SER A 112 -1.44 -4.65 4.10
C SER A 112 -1.59 -5.84 5.02
N SER A 113 -0.88 -5.82 6.15
CA SER A 113 -1.12 -6.75 7.24
C SER A 113 -1.13 -6.05 8.60
N LEU A 114 -1.90 -6.61 9.54
CA LEU A 114 -2.13 -6.00 10.85
C LEU A 114 -0.88 -5.96 11.75
N ASP A 115 0.16 -6.70 11.38
CA ASP A 115 1.48 -6.75 12.01
C ASP A 115 2.49 -5.75 11.39
N GLU A 116 2.07 -4.91 10.44
CA GLU A 116 2.92 -3.87 9.87
C GLU A 116 3.05 -2.64 10.79
N PRO A 117 4.17 -1.90 10.73
CA PRO A 117 4.42 -0.72 11.58
C PRO A 117 3.32 0.36 11.52
N LEU A 118 2.67 0.55 10.37
CA LEU A 118 1.59 1.53 10.23
C LEU A 118 0.41 1.20 11.15
N PHE A 119 0.15 -0.10 11.37
CA PHE A 119 -0.98 -0.62 12.16
C PHE A 119 -0.72 -0.57 13.67
N GLU A 120 0.54 -0.59 14.09
CA GLU A 120 0.93 -0.38 15.50
C GLU A 120 0.51 1.00 16.01
N ILE A 121 0.48 2.02 15.14
CA ILE A 121 0.24 3.43 15.51
C ILE A 121 -1.22 3.75 15.82
N PHE A 122 -2.16 3.00 15.25
CA PHE A 122 -3.59 3.23 15.46
C PHE A 122 -4.29 2.18 16.33
N GLY A 123 -3.55 1.19 16.84
CA GLY A 123 -4.07 0.17 17.74
C GLY A 123 -4.85 -0.93 17.01
N SER A 124 -4.14 -1.74 16.21
CA SER A 124 -4.72 -2.89 15.50
C SER A 124 -5.43 -3.91 16.39
N ASP A 125 -5.23 -3.86 17.71
CA ASP A 125 -5.89 -4.71 18.71
C ASP A 125 -7.41 -4.76 18.60
N GLU A 126 -8.08 -3.64 18.29
CA GLU A 126 -9.54 -3.62 18.10
C GLU A 126 -9.96 -4.37 16.83
N ILE A 127 -9.21 -4.19 15.74
CA ILE A 127 -9.45 -4.89 14.47
C ILE A 127 -9.19 -6.39 14.66
N ILE A 128 -8.07 -6.75 15.29
CA ILE A 128 -7.72 -8.15 15.58
C ILE A 128 -8.79 -8.81 16.47
N ARG A 129 -9.28 -8.11 17.50
CA ARG A 129 -10.36 -8.61 18.37
C ARG A 129 -11.66 -8.83 17.60
N MET A 130 -12.03 -7.89 16.73
CA MET A 130 -13.20 -8.03 15.86
C MET A 130 -13.05 -9.21 14.89
N MET A 131 -11.87 -9.43 14.31
CA MET A 131 -11.64 -10.57 13.43
C MET A 131 -11.79 -11.91 14.16
N LYS A 132 -11.17 -12.01 15.34
CA LYS A 132 -11.23 -13.21 16.18
C LYS A 132 -12.66 -13.51 16.60
N SER A 133 -13.47 -12.50 16.92
CA SER A 133 -14.88 -12.71 17.30
C SER A 133 -15.76 -13.14 16.12
N LEU A 134 -15.40 -12.78 14.89
CA LEU A 134 -16.06 -13.23 13.66
C LEU A 134 -15.60 -14.63 13.20
N GLY A 135 -14.62 -15.25 13.88
CA GLY A 135 -14.10 -16.57 13.54
C GLY A 135 -13.28 -16.59 12.24
N MET A 136 -12.74 -15.45 11.83
CA MET A 136 -11.90 -15.36 10.63
C MET A 136 -10.58 -16.11 10.84
N LYS A 137 -10.10 -16.73 9.77
CA LYS A 137 -8.79 -17.42 9.78
C LYS A 137 -7.66 -16.43 9.54
N GLU A 138 -6.46 -16.81 9.97
CA GLU A 138 -5.23 -16.02 9.80
C GLU A 138 -4.89 -15.76 8.31
N ASP A 139 -5.27 -16.67 7.41
CA ASP A 139 -5.00 -16.60 5.97
C ASP A 139 -6.10 -15.89 5.15
N GLU A 140 -7.19 -15.48 5.78
CA GLU A 140 -8.31 -14.82 5.11
C GLU A 140 -8.03 -13.33 4.89
N MET A 141 -8.36 -12.89 3.67
CA MET A 141 -8.30 -11.48 3.29
C MET A 141 -9.54 -10.75 3.78
N ILE A 142 -9.33 -9.53 4.29
CA ILE A 142 -10.39 -8.63 4.73
C ILE A 142 -10.42 -7.40 3.84
N GLU A 143 -11.64 -6.98 3.52
CA GLU A 143 -11.93 -5.67 2.99
C GLU A 143 -13.04 -5.03 3.84
N HIS A 144 -12.75 -3.90 4.49
CA HIS A 144 -13.77 -3.21 5.27
C HIS A 144 -13.55 -1.69 5.30
N PRO A 145 -14.58 -0.86 5.02
CA PRO A 145 -14.44 0.60 4.93
C PRO A 145 -13.93 1.27 6.22
N MET A 146 -14.18 0.67 7.39
CA MET A 146 -13.65 1.19 8.65
C MET A 146 -12.12 1.10 8.71
N ILE A 147 -11.54 0.02 8.18
CA ILE A 147 -10.08 -0.21 8.18
C ILE A 147 -9.41 0.80 7.27
N SER A 148 -9.89 0.94 6.02
CA SER A 148 -9.42 1.97 5.08
C SER A 148 -9.47 3.37 5.67
N LYS A 149 -10.57 3.73 6.35
CA LYS A 149 -10.69 5.03 7.03
C LYS A 149 -9.69 5.19 8.18
N SER A 150 -9.37 4.13 8.91
CA SER A 150 -8.38 4.16 9.98
C SER A 150 -6.96 4.33 9.44
N ILE A 151 -6.61 3.64 8.34
CA ILE A 151 -5.33 3.81 7.64
C ILE A 151 -5.14 5.26 7.20
N VAL A 152 -6.13 5.85 6.54
CA VAL A 152 -6.06 7.25 6.07
C VAL A 152 -5.85 8.22 7.24
N ARG A 153 -6.55 8.02 8.37
CA ARG A 153 -6.37 8.86 9.57
C ARG A 153 -4.98 8.71 10.17
N ALA A 154 -4.43 7.48 10.19
CA ALA A 154 -3.08 7.23 10.68
C ALA A 154 -2.04 7.95 9.82
N GLN A 155 -2.12 7.81 8.49
CA GLN A 155 -1.24 8.52 7.55
C GLN A 155 -1.34 10.05 7.72
N GLN A 156 -2.55 10.61 7.86
CA GLN A 156 -2.74 12.04 8.09
C GLN A 156 -2.15 12.53 9.42
N LYS A 157 -2.29 11.74 10.50
CA LYS A 157 -1.70 12.05 11.81
C LYS A 157 -0.17 12.03 11.77
N LEU A 158 0.41 11.10 10.99
CA LEU A 158 1.85 11.04 10.75
C LEU A 158 2.34 12.24 9.94
N GLU A 159 1.60 12.62 8.91
CA GLU A 159 1.96 13.75 8.03
C GLU A 159 1.96 15.10 8.77
N GLN A 160 1.12 15.28 9.79
CA GLN A 160 1.16 16.47 10.66
C GLN A 160 2.39 16.53 11.57
N LYS A 161 3.04 15.38 11.78
CA LYS A 161 4.15 15.18 12.72
C LYS A 161 5.51 15.21 12.03
N VAL A 162 5.57 14.65 10.82
CA VAL A 162 6.81 14.53 10.04
C VAL A 162 7.09 15.86 9.33
N ILE A 163 8.13 16.57 9.77
CA ILE A 163 8.56 17.85 9.19
C ILE A 163 9.49 17.61 7.98
N CYS A 164 10.46 16.71 8.15
CA CYS A 164 11.38 16.30 7.10
C CYS A 164 11.48 14.78 7.08
N GLU A 165 11.31 14.20 5.89
CA GLU A 165 11.40 12.76 5.70
C GLU A 165 12.87 12.34 5.63
N ASN A 166 13.26 11.43 6.52
CA ASN A 166 14.48 10.66 6.43
C ASN A 166 14.21 9.38 5.63
N PHE A 167 14.95 9.20 4.54
CA PHE A 167 14.85 8.00 3.71
C PHE A 167 15.20 6.73 4.50
N ALA A 168 14.58 5.62 4.10
CA ALA A 168 14.76 4.31 4.68
C ALA A 168 14.53 3.22 3.62
N ASP A 169 15.13 2.05 3.82
CA ASP A 169 15.02 0.91 2.91
C ASP A 169 13.87 -0.04 3.29
N SER A 170 13.16 0.26 4.38
CA SER A 170 11.99 -0.49 4.85
C SER A 170 11.01 0.40 5.60
N SER A 171 9.74 0.01 5.60
CA SER A 171 8.69 0.67 6.39
C SER A 171 9.05 0.75 7.88
N LYS A 172 9.52 -0.37 8.48
CA LYS A 172 9.93 -0.39 9.91
C LYS A 172 11.02 0.63 10.23
N GLU A 173 12.05 0.70 9.40
CA GLU A 173 13.12 1.68 9.56
C GLU A 173 12.63 3.11 9.32
N TRP A 174 11.73 3.30 8.35
CA TRP A 174 11.09 4.60 8.11
C TRP A 174 10.39 5.10 9.37
N PHE A 175 9.63 4.24 10.05
CA PHE A 175 8.95 4.57 11.29
C PHE A 175 9.92 4.83 12.46
N GLN A 176 11.02 4.09 12.55
CA GLN A 176 12.05 4.36 13.57
C GLN A 176 12.68 5.75 13.40
N ARG A 177 12.94 6.15 12.15
CA ARG A 177 13.60 7.42 11.80
C ARG A 177 12.66 8.63 11.78
N ASN A 178 11.39 8.42 11.43
CA ASN A 178 10.42 9.50 11.18
C ASN A 178 9.21 9.50 12.14
N GLY A 179 8.88 8.34 12.72
CA GLY A 179 7.70 8.14 13.57
C GLY A 179 7.94 8.35 15.06
N SER A 180 9.20 8.35 15.51
CA SER A 180 9.57 8.65 16.89
C SER A 180 9.39 10.15 17.17
N ILE A 181 8.27 10.52 17.80
CA ILE A 181 8.04 11.82 18.44
C ILE A 181 7.45 11.60 19.81
#